data_AF-A0A0W0SR34-F1
#
_entry.id   AF-A0A0W0SR34-F1
#
_cell.length_a   1.000
_cell.length_b   1.000
_cell.length_c   1.000
_cell.angle_alpha   90.00
_cell.angle_beta   90.00
_cell.angle_gamma   90.00
#
_symmetry.space_group_name_H-M   'P 1'
#
loop_
_entity.id
_entity.type
_entity.pdbx_description
1 polymer ?
#
loop_
_entity_poly.entity_id
_entity_poly.type
_entity_poly.pdbx_seq_one_letter_code
_entity_poly.pdbx_strand_id
1 'polypeptide(L)' 'MKKNVVLLISALLLAGCSAYTSNGEKQYLQSKNGATVAVPPPLTDSNISHFYDLPQQNQNAQVSITPPSDPERKGS' A
#
# COMPACT_ATOMS: atom_id res chain seq x y z
N MET A 1 -20.50 9.40 -36.36
CA MET A 1 -19.15 9.50 -35.76
C MET A 1 -19.17 10.16 -34.37
N LYS A 2 -19.73 11.36 -34.18
CA LYS A 2 -19.81 12.05 -32.87
C LYS A 2 -20.35 11.21 -31.71
N LYS A 3 -21.44 10.46 -31.91
CA LYS A 3 -22.05 9.57 -30.91
C LYS A 3 -21.12 8.45 -30.41
N ASN A 4 -20.30 7.88 -31.29
CA ASN A 4 -19.38 6.80 -30.94
C ASN A 4 -18.17 7.33 -30.15
N VAL A 5 -17.74 8.55 -30.45
CA VAL A 5 -16.68 9.25 -29.70
C VAL A 5 -17.15 9.56 -28.28
N VAL A 6 -18.38 10.05 -28.11
CA VAL A 6 -18.97 10.31 -26.78
C VAL A 6 -19.08 9.02 -25.96
N LEU A 7 -19.47 7.90 -26.58
CA LEU A 7 -19.57 6.60 -25.92
C LEU A 7 -18.21 6.09 -25.44
N LEU A 8 -17.17 6.22 -26.27
CA LEU A 8 -15.79 5.87 -25.90
C LEU A 8 -15.24 6.73 -24.76
N ILE A 9 -15.48 8.04 -24.80
CA ILE A 9 -15.06 8.96 -23.73
C ILE A 9 -15.77 8.63 -22.41
N SER A 10 -17.07 8.34 -22.47
CA SER A 10 -17.86 7.94 -21.29
C SER A 10 -17.32 6.66 -20.66
N ALA A 11 -17.00 5.64 -21.48
CA ALA A 11 -16.42 4.39 -21.00
C ALA A 11 -15.04 4.59 -20.34
N LEU A 12 -14.19 5.46 -20.89
CA LEU A 12 -12.89 5.79 -20.30
C LEU A 12 -13.04 6.51 -18.95
N LEU A 13 -14.00 7.43 -18.83
CA LEU A 13 -14.26 8.17 -17.59
C LEU A 13 -14.78 7.25 -16.48
N LEU A 14 -15.64 6.28 -16.81
CA LEU A 14 -16.14 5.29 -15.84
C LEU A 14 -15.04 4.35 -15.32
N ALA A 15 -14.06 3.98 -16.16
CA ALA A 15 -12.96 3.12 -15.76
C ALA A 15 -11.95 3.80 -14.80
N GLY A 16 -11.91 5.14 -14.77
CA GLY A 16 -11.00 5.89 -13.89
C GLY A 16 -11.43 5.92 -12.41
N CYS A 17 -12.70 5.67 -12.12
CA CYS A 17 -13.23 5.77 -10.75
C CYS A 17 -12.94 4.52 -9.87
N SER A 18 -12.50 3.41 -10.44
CA SER A 18 -12.31 2.15 -9.71
C SER A 18 -10.90 1.97 -9.11
N ALA A 19 -9.95 2.85 -9.41
CA ALA A 19 -8.53 2.65 -9.10
C ALA A 19 -8.04 3.38 -7.82
N TYR A 20 -8.93 4.08 -7.12
CA TYR A 20 -8.57 4.83 -5.91
C TYR A 20 -8.91 4.01 -4.65
N THR A 21 -7.88 3.46 -4.00
CA THR A 21 -8.05 2.70 -2.74
C THR A 21 -7.84 3.60 -1.53
N SER A 22 -6.79 4.43 -1.54
CA SER A 22 -6.54 5.46 -0.53
C SER A 22 -5.54 6.53 -1.02
N ASN A 23 -5.57 7.71 -0.41
CA ASN A 23 -4.58 8.77 -0.63
C ASN A 23 -3.14 8.35 -0.26
N GLY A 24 -2.97 7.30 0.55
CA GLY A 24 -1.67 6.88 1.08
C GLY A 24 -1.00 5.75 0.30
N GLU A 25 -1.72 5.02 -0.55
CA GLU A 25 -1.23 3.78 -1.18
C GLU A 25 0.07 4.00 -1.97
N LYS A 26 0.07 4.99 -2.86
CA LYS A 26 1.25 5.28 -3.69
C LYS A 26 2.46 5.70 -2.85
N GLN A 27 2.23 6.50 -1.82
CA GLN A 27 3.29 6.96 -0.93
C GLN A 27 3.86 5.80 -0.12
N TYR A 28 3.00 4.91 0.38
CA TYR A 28 3.40 3.70 1.10
C TYR A 28 4.24 2.78 0.21
N LEU A 29 3.77 2.46 -1.01
CA LEU A 29 4.46 1.55 -1.93
C LEU A 29 5.83 2.06 -2.42
N GLN A 30 6.05 3.38 -2.36
CA GLN A 30 7.33 4.01 -2.73
C GLN A 30 8.26 4.21 -1.53
N SER A 31 7.76 4.03 -0.31
CA SER A 31 8.53 4.26 0.92
C SER A 31 9.52 3.12 1.17
N LYS A 32 10.61 3.44 1.87
CA LYS A 32 11.62 2.49 2.33
C LYS A 32 11.91 2.72 3.81
N ASN A 33 12.39 1.69 4.49
CA ASN A 33 12.86 1.84 5.87
C ASN A 33 13.94 2.93 5.91
N GLY A 34 13.89 3.78 6.94
CA GLY A 34 14.86 4.84 7.16
C GLY A 34 16.25 4.30 7.54
N ALA A 35 17.20 5.21 7.72
CA ALA A 35 18.51 4.86 8.23
C ALA A 35 18.41 4.29 9.65
N THR A 36 19.30 3.36 9.98
CA THR A 36 19.47 2.86 11.34
C THR A 36 19.91 3.98 12.27
N VAL A 37 19.50 3.92 13.53
CA VAL A 37 19.91 4.90 14.54
C VAL A 37 21.43 4.84 14.71
N ALA A 38 22.10 5.97 14.49
CA ALA A 38 23.53 6.11 14.72
C ALA A 38 23.75 6.70 16.12
N VAL A 39 24.37 5.93 17.02
CA VAL A 39 24.72 6.39 18.36
C VAL A 39 26.14 6.93 18.36
N PRO A 40 26.36 8.23 18.66
CA PRO A 40 27.69 8.81 18.66
C PRO A 40 28.50 8.41 19.90
N PRO A 41 29.83 8.25 19.81
CA PRO A 41 30.67 8.06 20.99
C PRO A 41 30.57 9.24 21.98
N PRO A 42 30.66 9.00 23.32
CA PRO A 42 30.88 7.73 24.01
C PRO A 42 29.57 6.97 24.34
N LEU A 43 28.44 7.38 23.78
CA LEU A 43 27.15 6.73 24.03
C LEU A 43 27.13 5.34 23.36
N THR A 44 26.29 4.45 23.90
CA THR A 44 26.08 3.10 23.34
C THR A 44 24.59 2.86 23.10
N ASP A 45 24.30 1.96 22.16
CA ASP A 45 22.96 1.51 21.81
C ASP A 45 22.38 0.45 22.77
N SER A 46 23.14 0.06 23.80
CA SER A 46 22.78 -1.01 24.75
C SER A 46 21.41 -0.87 25.43
N ASN A 47 20.89 0.36 25.57
CA ASN A 47 19.59 0.64 26.18
C ASN A 47 18.52 1.06 25.17
N ILE A 48 18.82 1.02 23.87
CA ILE A 48 17.84 1.34 22.83
C ILE A 48 16.98 0.10 22.58
N SER A 49 15.66 0.26 22.69
CA SER A 49 14.74 -0.83 22.40
C SER A 49 14.74 -1.16 20.91
N HIS A 50 14.86 -2.46 20.60
CA HIS A 50 14.70 -3.02 19.25
C HIS A 50 13.25 -2.95 18.72
N PHE A 51 12.31 -2.33 19.45
CA PHE A 51 10.91 -2.22 19.03
C PHE A 51 10.74 -1.48 17.69
N TYR A 52 11.65 -0.57 17.36
CA TYR A 52 11.63 0.20 16.11
C TYR A 52 12.51 -0.41 15.01
N ASP A 53 13.11 -1.58 15.25
CA ASP A 53 13.88 -2.28 14.23
C ASP A 53 12.93 -2.91 13.23
N LEU A 54 12.74 -2.18 12.12
CA LEU A 54 11.89 -2.64 11.04
C LEU A 54 12.55 -3.82 10.32
N PRO A 55 11.82 -4.92 10.06
CA PRO A 55 12.35 -6.03 9.28
C PRO A 55 12.67 -5.57 7.85
N GLN A 56 13.54 -6.32 7.18
CA GLN A 56 13.86 -6.05 5.77
C GLN A 56 12.62 -6.24 4.88
N GLN A 57 12.22 -5.19 4.16
CA GLN A 57 11.13 -5.20 3.17
C GLN A 57 11.65 -5.81 1.85
N ASN A 58 11.80 -7.13 1.82
CA ASN A 58 12.18 -7.89 0.61
C ASN A 58 10.97 -8.46 -0.14
N GLN A 59 9.76 -8.21 0.36
CA GLN A 59 8.51 -8.78 -0.13
C GLN A 59 7.72 -7.74 -0.92
N ASN A 60 6.77 -8.20 -1.75
CA ASN A 60 5.85 -7.31 -2.43
C ASN A 60 4.91 -6.66 -1.41
N ALA A 61 4.91 -5.32 -1.36
CA ALA A 61 4.07 -4.53 -0.46
C ALA A 61 2.61 -4.39 -0.96
N GLN A 62 2.30 -4.86 -2.17
CA GLN A 62 0.93 -4.88 -2.70
C GLN A 62 0.12 -5.99 -2.01
N VAL A 63 -0.91 -5.58 -1.26
CA VAL A 63 -1.82 -6.48 -0.54
C VAL A 63 -3.27 -6.25 -0.97
N SER A 64 -4.07 -7.31 -0.95
CA SER A 64 -5.52 -7.17 -1.15
C SER A 64 -6.14 -6.55 0.10
N ILE A 65 -6.87 -5.45 -0.09
CA ILE A 65 -7.67 -4.82 0.96
C ILE A 65 -9.13 -5.31 0.95
N THR A 66 -9.48 -6.18 0.01
CA THR A 66 -10.81 -6.78 -0.03
C THR A 66 -11.02 -7.60 1.24
N PRO A 67 -12.16 -7.45 1.93
CA PRO A 67 -12.46 -8.28 3.09
C PRO A 67 -12.29 -9.77 2.77
N PRO A 68 -11.73 -10.57 3.70
CA PRO A 68 -11.65 -12.00 3.51
C PRO A 68 -13.07 -12.58 3.34
N SER A 69 -13.21 -13.58 2.47
CA SER A 69 -14.49 -14.26 2.29
C SER A 69 -14.84 -15.05 3.55
N ASP A 70 -16.08 -14.92 4.01
CA ASP A 70 -16.61 -15.76 5.08
C ASP A 70 -16.74 -17.21 4.57
N PRO A 71 -15.99 -18.18 5.12
CA PRO A 71 -16.07 -19.56 4.67
C PRO A 71 -17.44 -20.21 4.93
N GLU A 72 -18.25 -19.68 5.85
CA GLU A 72 -19.53 -20.29 6.24
C GLU A 72 -20.72 -19.90 5.34
N ARG A 73 -20.57 -18.90 4.46
CA ARG A 73 -21.62 -18.47 3.53
C ARG A 73 -21.56 -19.21 2.18
N LYS A 74 -21.27 -20.50 2.19
CA LYS A 74 -21.49 -21.41 1.04
C LYS A 74 -22.75 -22.24 1.27
N GLY A 75 -23.91 -21.61 1.14
CA GLY A 75 -25.19 -22.32 1.18
C GLY A 75 -26.34 -21.44 1.64
N SER A 76 -26.97 -20.73 0.69
CA SER A 76 -28.39 -20.39 0.75
C SER A 76 -28.91 -20.23 -0.66
#